data_AF-A0A926KTB2-F1
#
_entry.id   AF-A0A926KTB2-F1
#
_cell.length_a   1.000
_cell.length_b   1.000
_cell.length_c   1.000
_cell.angle_alpha   90.00
_cell.angle_beta   90.00
_cell.angle_gamma   90.00
#
_symmetry.space_group_name_H-M   'P 1'
#
loop_
_entity.id
_entity.type
_entity.pdbx_description
1 polymer ?
#
loop_
_entity_poly.entity_id
_entity_poly.type
_entity_poly.pdbx_seq_one_letter_code
_entity_poly.pdbx_strand_id
1 'polypeptide(L)'
;MIDDSISFSGNESMTIQTLIRELADSFTYEFWVKPSGETRLDVESSYGIYGNKGQKYLIGPGCGEHINEAGIGISIGTNGIAVYEHTIDHLPAVLVHPAYLKRWMHVALVYQNKVPFLYLNGQLIKKGSVSSKSKVYPSAIFGGYSPYGFFQGEAGEFRIWDHARSQEQIGLNMHASLTGDEAGLYWYTNHKSGITVHRGLKRTLDVSLVLPSYNRYPYNLLTLYSLQNQSYDLTKVEVIMVDNESSDLTPSIVHTHNFPFLFKYIKCEKNVGRPRSRNMGIKAAAGKIIIFLDAEVLVESDFIEQHVLTHQDQERRVAIGTIHLRGVYSLIHPGFNAEQIKHMNGLMNKDQRNWYEKWEAYTSNPKIVPLFNADDIKNQKFRSVSFTKLHEEYFQKEVLRHYGDHFSGFAFPWIFFFTGNISLRRSLLNQAGYFEEWNGYGWDDVEMGYRLFKMGASFLNLSEMITYHQEHPISTSIVEEAHLNFNKFQKKYREMDVQIFALNLIPHGKTLYQLNQIMIQYTTLCQEYKGDFKLFKQTFVSLLDRASYLLANKMKVTKLLPQSDPSYKKIMKEKNKISRLGKFHELLDGFETLCCL
;
A
#
# COMPACT_ATOMS: atom_id res chain seq x y z
N MET A 1 -21.66 11.29 -10.32
CA MET A 1 -20.43 11.15 -9.52
C MET A 1 -19.28 11.46 -10.46
N ILE A 2 -18.16 11.94 -9.93
CA ILE A 2 -16.92 12.05 -10.72
C ILE A 2 -16.23 10.71 -10.56
N ASP A 3 -16.06 9.98 -11.65
CA ASP A 3 -15.60 8.59 -11.59
C ASP A 3 -14.14 8.44 -11.12
N ASP A 4 -13.42 9.54 -10.97
CA ASP A 4 -12.00 9.60 -10.62
C ASP A 4 -11.71 10.51 -9.41
N SER A 5 -12.65 10.55 -8.46
CA SER A 5 -12.48 11.33 -7.24
C SER A 5 -11.66 10.59 -6.18
N ILE A 6 -10.72 11.31 -5.58
CA ILE A 6 -10.01 10.92 -4.36
C ILE A 6 -10.81 11.41 -3.15
N SER A 7 -11.01 10.52 -2.18
CA SER A 7 -11.59 10.86 -0.89
C SER A 7 -10.47 11.17 0.09
N PHE A 8 -10.51 12.36 0.70
CA PHE A 8 -9.60 12.80 1.75
C PHE A 8 -10.31 12.75 3.09
N SER A 9 -9.69 12.08 4.06
CA SER A 9 -10.23 11.90 5.41
C SER A 9 -9.90 13.05 6.36
N GLY A 10 -9.00 13.95 5.95
CA GLY A 10 -8.57 15.11 6.73
C GLY A 10 -7.38 14.83 7.63
N ASN A 11 -6.56 13.84 7.29
CA ASN A 11 -5.31 13.52 7.99
C ASN A 11 -4.16 13.15 7.05
N GLU A 12 -4.30 13.34 5.74
CA GLU A 12 -3.35 12.89 4.75
C GLU A 12 -3.02 13.97 3.73
N SER A 13 -1.81 13.89 3.16
CA SER A 13 -1.41 14.69 2.01
C SER A 13 -0.65 13.83 1.00
N MET A 14 -0.79 14.14 -0.29
CA MET A 14 -0.03 13.53 -1.37
C MET A 14 0.87 14.59 -2.01
N THR A 15 2.17 14.39 -1.94
CA THR A 15 3.19 15.26 -2.52
C THR A 15 3.80 14.59 -3.74
N ILE A 16 3.74 15.30 -4.86
CA ILE A 16 4.49 14.97 -6.08
C ILE A 16 5.72 15.89 -6.21
N GLN A 17 5.48 17.19 -6.02
CA GLN A 17 6.49 18.23 -6.11
C GLN A 17 6.08 19.37 -5.17
N THR A 18 6.96 19.75 -4.23
CA THR A 18 6.66 20.78 -3.23
C THR A 18 6.40 22.14 -3.87
N LEU A 19 7.27 22.55 -4.80
CA LEU A 19 7.12 23.77 -5.61
C LEU A 19 7.48 23.46 -7.06
N ILE A 20 6.62 23.89 -7.97
CA ILE A 20 6.81 23.81 -9.42
C ILE A 20 7.45 25.13 -9.86
N ARG A 21 8.78 25.20 -9.75
CA ARG A 21 9.54 26.44 -10.02
C ARG A 21 9.60 26.80 -11.49
N GLU A 22 9.32 25.83 -12.36
CA GLU A 22 9.20 25.98 -13.80
C GLU A 22 8.00 26.87 -14.17
N LEU A 23 7.00 26.98 -13.29
CA LEU A 23 5.79 27.77 -13.47
C LEU A 23 5.78 28.95 -12.51
N ALA A 24 6.14 30.15 -12.98
CA ALA A 24 6.15 31.35 -12.14
C ALA A 24 5.08 32.34 -12.60
N ASP A 25 4.40 32.96 -11.64
CA ASP A 25 3.56 34.16 -11.77
C ASP A 25 2.29 34.04 -12.62
N SER A 26 2.25 33.17 -13.63
CA SER A 26 1.09 32.92 -14.49
C SER A 26 0.90 31.43 -14.72
N PHE A 27 -0.12 30.85 -14.10
CA PHE A 27 -0.46 29.42 -14.17
C PHE A 27 -1.91 29.22 -13.76
N THR A 28 -2.46 28.02 -13.98
CA THR A 28 -3.85 27.72 -13.63
C THR A 28 -3.97 26.38 -12.92
N TYR A 29 -4.68 26.36 -11.80
CA TYR A 29 -5.25 25.13 -11.22
C TYR A 29 -6.68 24.94 -11.71
N GLU A 30 -7.06 23.71 -12.04
CA GLU A 30 -8.45 23.29 -12.19
C GLU A 30 -8.68 21.96 -11.48
N PHE A 31 -9.84 21.80 -10.85
CA PHE A 31 -10.27 20.53 -10.26
C PHE A 31 -11.75 20.58 -9.95
N TRP A 32 -12.33 19.40 -9.74
CA TRP A 32 -13.64 19.26 -9.15
C TRP A 32 -13.53 18.95 -7.66
N VAL A 33 -14.38 19.56 -6.84
CA VAL A 33 -14.35 19.39 -5.39
C VAL A 33 -15.75 19.34 -4.78
N LYS A 34 -15.87 18.59 -3.68
CA LYS A 34 -17.03 18.53 -2.80
C LYS A 34 -16.54 18.42 -1.34
N PRO A 35 -16.37 19.54 -0.63
CA PRO A 35 -15.92 19.53 0.77
C PRO A 35 -16.99 18.97 1.70
N SER A 36 -16.58 18.35 2.81
CA SER A 36 -17.49 17.83 3.83
C SER A 36 -17.43 18.58 5.17
N GLY A 37 -16.48 19.50 5.33
CA GLY A 37 -16.31 20.32 6.54
C GLY A 37 -16.07 21.79 6.22
N GLU A 38 -16.26 22.66 7.21
CA GLU A 38 -15.96 24.08 7.09
C GLU A 38 -14.44 24.34 7.14
N THR A 39 -14.02 25.41 6.47
CA THR A 39 -12.67 25.97 6.56
C THR A 39 -12.72 27.29 7.32
N ARG A 40 -11.64 27.62 8.03
CA ARG A 40 -11.42 29.00 8.46
C ARG A 40 -11.25 29.90 7.23
N LEU A 41 -11.91 31.05 7.24
CA LEU A 41 -11.77 32.12 6.25
C LEU A 41 -11.18 33.34 6.97
N ASP A 42 -9.93 33.66 6.68
CA ASP A 42 -9.27 34.84 7.23
C ASP A 42 -9.66 36.11 6.47
N VAL A 43 -9.26 37.27 6.99
CA VAL A 43 -9.38 38.54 6.25
C VAL A 43 -8.30 38.59 5.17
N GLU A 44 -8.64 39.11 3.99
CA GLU A 44 -7.68 39.30 2.90
C GLU A 44 -6.56 40.26 3.33
N SER A 45 -5.31 39.88 3.06
CA SER A 45 -4.11 40.63 3.43
C SER A 45 -2.96 40.33 2.47
N SER A 46 -1.97 41.20 2.42
CA SER A 46 -0.68 41.00 1.72
C SER A 46 0.47 40.67 2.67
N TYR A 47 0.19 40.51 3.98
CA TYR A 47 1.15 40.23 5.04
C TYR A 47 0.56 39.41 6.19
N GLY A 48 1.42 38.81 7.01
CA GLY A 48 1.04 38.01 8.19
C GLY A 48 1.04 36.51 7.92
N ILE A 49 0.79 35.71 8.97
CA ILE A 49 0.90 34.24 8.96
C ILE A 49 -0.43 33.54 9.32
N TYR A 50 -1.56 34.15 8.97
CA TYR A 50 -2.88 33.75 9.49
C TYR A 50 -3.36 32.37 8.99
N GLY A 51 -2.87 31.92 7.83
CA GLY A 51 -3.22 30.63 7.23
C GLY A 51 -2.60 29.39 7.89
N ASN A 52 -2.08 29.51 9.12
CA ASN A 52 -1.32 28.46 9.79
C ASN A 52 -2.15 27.60 10.76
N LYS A 53 -3.46 27.87 10.92
CA LYS A 53 -4.33 27.18 11.89
C LYS A 53 -5.80 27.24 11.49
N GLY A 54 -6.38 26.05 11.28
CA GLY A 54 -7.82 25.86 11.04
C GLY A 54 -8.21 25.82 9.56
N GLN A 55 -7.22 25.91 8.66
CA GLN A 55 -7.41 25.75 7.23
C GLN A 55 -7.69 24.28 6.86
N LYS A 56 -8.26 24.10 5.66
CA LYS A 56 -8.58 22.83 5.02
C LYS A 56 -7.98 22.84 3.62
N TYR A 57 -6.66 22.79 3.56
CA TYR A 57 -5.91 22.88 2.30
C TYR A 57 -6.18 21.68 1.41
N LEU A 58 -6.85 21.91 0.28
CA LEU A 58 -6.93 20.93 -0.79
C LEU A 58 -5.65 20.95 -1.62
N ILE A 59 -5.14 22.16 -1.91
CA ILE A 59 -3.80 22.36 -2.45
C ILE A 59 -2.93 22.90 -1.33
N GLY A 60 -1.86 22.18 -0.99
CA GLY A 60 -0.97 22.54 0.10
C GLY A 60 -0.07 23.73 -0.27
N PRO A 61 0.04 24.75 0.59
CA PRO A 61 0.90 25.90 0.34
C PRO A 61 2.37 25.54 0.56
N GLY A 62 3.04 25.02 -0.47
CA GLY A 62 4.48 24.74 -0.42
C GLY A 62 5.27 25.99 0.02
N CYS A 63 6.17 25.86 0.98
CA CYS A 63 6.94 27.02 1.47
C CYS A 63 7.98 27.46 0.44
N GLY A 64 7.97 28.73 0.06
CA GLY A 64 9.07 29.35 -0.71
C GLY A 64 10.40 29.27 0.03
N GLU A 65 11.46 28.80 -0.65
CA GLU A 65 12.81 28.71 -0.05
C GLU A 65 13.42 30.08 0.26
N HIS A 66 13.02 31.11 -0.48
CA HIS A 66 13.47 32.48 -0.32
C HIS A 66 12.32 33.38 0.13
N ILE A 67 12.59 34.33 1.03
CA ILE A 67 11.57 35.22 1.62
C ILE A 67 10.75 36.04 0.60
N ASN A 68 11.31 36.25 -0.60
CA ASN A 68 10.68 36.98 -1.70
C ASN A 68 9.96 36.07 -2.70
N GLU A 69 9.96 34.77 -2.48
CA GLU A 69 9.27 33.78 -3.31
C GLU A 69 8.21 33.08 -2.46
N ALA A 70 7.02 32.83 -3.00
CA ALA A 70 5.99 32.10 -2.27
C ALA A 70 5.37 30.95 -3.08
N GLY A 71 5.02 29.86 -2.41
CA GLY A 71 4.15 28.83 -2.98
C GLY A 71 2.69 29.11 -2.67
N ILE A 72 1.79 28.63 -3.53
CA ILE A 72 0.35 28.86 -3.40
C ILE A 72 -0.36 27.66 -2.77
N GLY A 73 -1.29 27.92 -1.85
CA GLY A 73 -2.23 26.93 -1.31
C GLY A 73 -3.67 27.37 -1.47
N ILE A 74 -4.57 26.39 -1.55
CA ILE A 74 -6.02 26.60 -1.71
C ILE A 74 -6.73 25.86 -0.58
N SER A 75 -7.29 26.63 0.36
CA SER A 75 -8.12 26.13 1.45
C SER A 75 -9.59 26.15 1.05
N ILE A 76 -10.28 25.03 1.20
CA ILE A 76 -11.67 24.87 0.74
C ILE A 76 -12.48 24.18 1.83
N GLY A 77 -13.64 24.76 2.14
CA GLY A 77 -14.64 24.16 3.00
C GLY A 77 -16.05 24.39 2.49
N THR A 78 -17.04 23.83 3.18
CA THR A 78 -18.46 24.00 2.83
C THR A 78 -18.95 25.44 2.89
N ASN A 79 -18.19 26.33 3.54
CA ASN A 79 -18.48 27.75 3.77
C ASN A 79 -17.65 28.72 2.91
N GLY A 80 -16.70 28.24 2.09
CA GLY A 80 -15.99 29.10 1.13
C GLY A 80 -14.62 28.59 0.70
N ILE A 81 -13.91 29.46 -0.02
CA ILE A 81 -12.56 29.24 -0.56
C ILE A 81 -11.64 30.38 -0.14
N ALA A 82 -10.41 30.04 0.23
CA ALA A 82 -9.34 31.00 0.49
C ALA A 82 -8.02 30.56 -0.16
N VAL A 83 -7.29 31.51 -0.74
CA VAL A 83 -5.99 31.31 -1.39
C VAL A 83 -4.92 31.94 -0.53
N TYR A 84 -3.87 31.17 -0.22
CA TYR A 84 -2.78 31.58 0.65
C TYR A 84 -1.44 31.51 -0.10
N GLU A 85 -0.52 32.43 0.24
CA GLU A 85 0.83 32.45 -0.30
C GLU A 85 1.83 32.20 0.81
N HIS A 86 2.73 31.21 0.66
CA HIS A 86 3.58 30.73 1.74
C HIS A 86 5.06 30.93 1.47
N THR A 87 5.70 31.64 2.39
CA THR A 87 7.15 31.71 2.53
C THR A 87 7.51 31.96 3.99
N ILE A 88 8.79 32.19 4.26
CA ILE A 88 9.30 32.51 5.59
C ILE A 88 8.52 33.72 6.17
N ASP A 89 7.92 33.53 7.35
CA ASP A 89 7.11 34.51 8.08
C ASP A 89 5.94 35.12 7.29
N HIS A 90 5.41 34.39 6.30
CA HIS A 90 4.35 34.88 5.42
C HIS A 90 3.41 33.75 5.00
N LEU A 91 2.14 33.84 5.42
CA LEU A 91 1.04 32.98 5.02
C LEU A 91 -0.31 33.74 5.06
N PRO A 92 -0.45 34.89 4.37
CA PRO A 92 -1.72 35.62 4.32
C PRO A 92 -2.68 35.01 3.32
N ALA A 93 -3.98 35.30 3.50
CA ALA A 93 -4.97 35.02 2.48
C ALA A 93 -5.00 36.18 1.47
N VAL A 94 -4.64 35.94 0.21
CA VAL A 94 -4.63 36.96 -0.86
C VAL A 94 -5.94 37.01 -1.65
N LEU A 95 -6.77 35.97 -1.50
CA LEU A 95 -8.13 35.90 -2.02
C LEU A 95 -8.98 35.09 -1.06
N VAL A 96 -10.13 35.62 -0.65
CA VAL A 96 -11.13 34.95 0.21
C VAL A 96 -12.51 35.18 -0.36
N HIS A 97 -13.26 34.09 -0.55
CA HIS A 97 -14.62 34.10 -1.07
C HIS A 97 -15.52 33.19 -0.23
N PRO A 98 -16.35 33.76 0.67
CA PRO A 98 -17.42 33.03 1.34
C PRO A 98 -18.44 32.53 0.32
N ALA A 99 -18.74 31.22 0.35
CA ALA A 99 -19.65 30.58 -0.58
C ALA A 99 -20.20 29.28 0.00
N TYR A 100 -21.39 28.86 -0.43
CA TYR A 100 -21.99 27.61 0.05
C TYR A 100 -21.67 26.42 -0.86
N LEU A 101 -20.74 25.56 -0.43
CA LEU A 101 -20.13 24.51 -1.25
C LEU A 101 -20.51 23.10 -0.76
N LYS A 102 -21.76 22.68 -0.94
CA LYS A 102 -22.22 21.32 -0.53
C LYS A 102 -22.44 20.34 -1.68
N ARG A 103 -22.21 20.76 -2.92
CA ARG A 103 -22.32 19.94 -4.13
C ARG A 103 -20.99 19.96 -4.85
N TRP A 104 -20.84 19.04 -5.81
CA TRP A 104 -19.71 19.08 -6.73
C TRP A 104 -19.66 20.43 -7.43
N MET A 105 -18.48 21.04 -7.40
CA MET A 105 -18.20 22.27 -8.12
C MET A 105 -16.88 22.16 -8.84
N HIS A 106 -16.82 22.77 -10.02
CA HIS A 106 -15.56 23.03 -10.68
C HIS A 106 -14.96 24.30 -10.10
N VAL A 107 -13.70 24.23 -9.69
CA VAL A 107 -12.91 25.36 -9.22
C VAL A 107 -11.75 25.54 -10.17
N ALA A 108 -11.57 26.77 -10.66
CA ALA A 108 -10.33 27.16 -11.31
C ALA A 108 -9.70 28.34 -10.57
N LEU A 109 -8.41 28.24 -10.26
CA LEU A 109 -7.61 29.34 -9.73
C LEU A 109 -6.58 29.71 -10.77
N VAL A 110 -6.74 30.88 -11.37
CA VAL A 110 -5.83 31.43 -12.37
C VAL A 110 -4.95 32.47 -11.69
N TYR A 111 -3.65 32.24 -11.66
CA TYR A 111 -2.68 33.30 -11.44
C TYR A 111 -2.34 33.93 -12.78
N GLN A 112 -2.40 35.26 -12.88
CA GLN A 112 -1.94 36.02 -14.04
C GLN A 112 -1.09 37.19 -13.55
N ASN A 113 0.21 37.17 -13.85
CA ASN A 113 1.18 38.16 -13.39
C ASN A 113 1.08 38.41 -11.86
N LYS A 114 1.05 37.32 -11.08
CA LYS A 114 0.95 37.32 -9.61
C LYS A 114 -0.39 37.76 -9.02
N VAL A 115 -1.43 37.86 -9.85
CA VAL A 115 -2.78 38.20 -9.39
C VAL A 115 -3.67 36.95 -9.46
N PRO A 116 -4.28 36.51 -8.36
CA PRO A 116 -5.21 35.38 -8.35
C PRO A 116 -6.61 35.77 -8.82
N PHE A 117 -7.19 34.94 -9.68
CA PHE A 117 -8.57 35.02 -10.15
C PHE A 117 -9.25 33.68 -9.87
N LEU A 118 -10.33 33.73 -9.10
CA LEU A 118 -11.13 32.56 -8.73
C LEU A 118 -12.33 32.44 -9.67
N TYR A 119 -12.47 31.27 -10.28
CA TYR A 119 -13.61 30.89 -11.09
C TYR A 119 -14.34 29.70 -10.44
N LEU A 120 -15.67 29.76 -10.42
CA LEU A 120 -16.54 28.65 -10.01
C LEU A 120 -17.45 28.27 -11.16
N ASN A 121 -17.48 26.98 -11.51
CA ASN A 121 -18.28 26.45 -12.63
C ASN A 121 -18.09 27.25 -13.94
N GLY A 122 -16.83 27.64 -14.20
CA GLY A 122 -16.44 28.36 -15.41
C GLY A 122 -16.78 29.86 -15.42
N GLN A 123 -17.28 30.43 -14.33
CA GLN A 123 -17.59 31.86 -14.22
C GLN A 123 -16.59 32.56 -13.29
N LEU A 124 -16.09 33.73 -13.69
CA LEU A 124 -15.24 34.55 -12.82
C LEU A 124 -16.05 35.04 -11.62
N ILE A 125 -15.57 34.71 -10.42
CA ILE A 125 -16.24 35.07 -9.17
C ILE A 125 -15.50 36.19 -8.44
N LYS A 126 -14.16 36.13 -8.41
CA LYS A 126 -13.37 37.09 -7.64
C LYS A 126 -11.98 37.27 -8.22
N LYS A 127 -11.50 38.52 -8.19
CA LYS A 127 -10.09 38.89 -8.33
C LYS A 127 -9.53 39.20 -6.94
N GLY A 128 -8.40 38.62 -6.59
CA GLY A 128 -7.70 38.89 -5.33
C GLY A 128 -6.64 39.98 -5.46
N SER A 129 -5.82 40.10 -4.42
CA SER A 129 -4.72 41.06 -4.36
C SER A 129 -3.51 40.58 -5.15
N VAL A 130 -2.74 41.51 -5.74
CA VAL A 130 -1.42 41.18 -6.30
C VAL A 130 -0.50 40.70 -5.18
N SER A 131 0.26 39.63 -5.44
CA SER A 131 1.27 39.16 -4.50
C SER A 131 2.31 40.24 -4.20
N SER A 132 2.68 40.38 -2.93
CA SER A 132 3.81 41.22 -2.50
C SER A 132 5.18 40.59 -2.79
N LYS A 133 5.19 39.32 -3.23
CA LYS A 133 6.41 38.56 -3.52
C LYS A 133 6.93 38.85 -4.92
N SER A 134 8.24 38.66 -5.11
CA SER A 134 8.85 38.84 -6.43
C SER A 134 8.37 37.75 -7.38
N LYS A 135 8.18 36.52 -6.87
CA LYS A 135 7.65 35.37 -7.60
C LYS A 135 6.65 34.55 -6.78
N VAL A 136 5.68 33.98 -7.47
CA VAL A 136 4.77 32.97 -6.90
C VAL A 136 4.77 31.70 -7.73
N TYR A 137 4.70 30.55 -7.06
CA TYR A 137 4.80 29.22 -7.67
C TYR A 137 3.63 28.32 -7.27
N PRO A 138 3.12 27.47 -8.18
CA PRO A 138 2.23 26.40 -7.80
C PRO A 138 2.99 25.29 -7.05
N SER A 139 2.29 24.54 -6.20
CA SER A 139 2.69 23.24 -5.66
C SER A 139 1.90 22.09 -6.31
N ALA A 140 2.43 20.87 -6.23
CA ALA A 140 1.69 19.63 -6.47
C ALA A 140 1.60 18.85 -5.15
N ILE A 141 1.04 19.51 -4.13
CA ILE A 141 0.70 18.94 -2.82
C ILE A 141 -0.82 18.91 -2.72
N PHE A 142 -1.41 17.73 -2.61
CA PHE A 142 -2.86 17.53 -2.61
C PHE A 142 -3.34 16.99 -1.25
N GLY A 143 -4.50 17.44 -0.78
CA GLY A 143 -5.18 16.89 0.39
C GLY A 143 -4.81 17.53 1.74
N GLY A 144 -3.69 18.25 1.83
CA GLY A 144 -3.33 18.96 3.05
C GLY A 144 -1.91 19.50 3.07
N TYR A 145 -1.57 20.16 4.17
CA TYR A 145 -0.22 20.64 4.46
C TYR A 145 0.01 20.69 5.96
N SER A 146 0.96 19.88 6.43
CA SER A 146 1.34 19.84 7.85
C SER A 146 2.18 21.07 8.22
N PRO A 147 1.97 21.69 9.39
CA PRO A 147 0.96 21.39 10.41
C PRO A 147 -0.35 22.20 10.25
N TYR A 148 -0.55 22.92 9.15
CA TYR A 148 -1.54 23.99 9.05
C TYR A 148 -2.98 23.52 8.81
N GLY A 149 -3.18 22.43 8.07
CA GLY A 149 -4.52 21.93 7.81
C GLY A 149 -4.66 20.91 6.68
N PHE A 150 -5.68 20.07 6.79
CA PHE A 150 -5.95 18.95 5.88
C PHE A 150 -7.39 19.00 5.38
N PHE A 151 -7.56 18.87 4.08
CA PHE A 151 -8.85 18.86 3.42
C PHE A 151 -9.64 17.60 3.78
N GLN A 152 -10.95 17.76 3.95
CA GLN A 152 -11.88 16.66 4.19
C GLN A 152 -13.02 16.75 3.18
N GLY A 153 -13.20 15.68 2.41
CA GLY A 153 -14.19 15.62 1.34
C GLY A 153 -13.67 14.85 0.12
N GLU A 154 -14.33 15.07 -1.01
CA GLU A 154 -13.99 14.41 -2.28
C GLU A 154 -13.44 15.46 -3.25
N ALA A 155 -12.37 15.13 -3.98
CA ALA A 155 -11.84 15.97 -5.06
C ALA A 155 -11.20 15.12 -6.15
N GLY A 156 -11.21 15.58 -7.39
CA GLY A 156 -10.66 14.83 -8.52
C GLY A 156 -10.43 15.72 -9.73
N GLU A 157 -9.95 15.13 -10.83
CA GLU A 157 -9.66 15.84 -12.08
C GLU A 157 -8.68 17.01 -11.87
N PHE A 158 -7.65 16.84 -11.03
CA PHE A 158 -6.63 17.85 -10.81
C PHE A 158 -5.84 18.14 -12.08
N ARG A 159 -5.82 19.40 -12.47
CA ARG A 159 -5.09 19.94 -13.63
C ARG A 159 -4.25 21.11 -13.17
N ILE A 160 -3.01 21.16 -13.64
CA ILE A 160 -2.14 22.33 -13.54
C ILE A 160 -1.74 22.72 -14.95
N TRP A 161 -1.90 23.98 -15.30
CA TRP A 161 -1.49 24.55 -16.58
C TRP A 161 -0.37 25.55 -16.38
N ASP A 162 0.55 25.60 -17.35
CA ASP A 162 1.73 26.47 -17.34
C ASP A 162 1.46 27.95 -17.68
N HIS A 163 0.19 28.31 -17.89
CA HIS A 163 -0.23 29.65 -18.25
C HIS A 163 -1.55 30.03 -17.56
N ALA A 164 -1.83 31.34 -17.60
CA ALA A 164 -3.12 31.88 -17.17
C ALA A 164 -4.20 31.57 -18.22
N ARG A 165 -5.20 30.76 -17.85
CA ARG A 165 -6.29 30.40 -18.77
C ARG A 165 -7.41 31.44 -18.77
N SER A 166 -8.02 31.66 -19.94
CA SER A 166 -9.21 32.50 -20.08
C SER A 166 -10.47 31.80 -19.56
N GLN A 167 -11.51 32.58 -19.27
CA GLN A 167 -12.82 32.03 -18.87
C GLN A 167 -13.39 31.05 -19.92
N GLU A 168 -13.22 31.36 -21.21
CA GLU A 168 -13.67 30.51 -22.31
C GLU A 168 -12.92 29.18 -22.34
N GLN A 169 -11.59 29.21 -22.18
CA GLN A 169 -10.76 28.01 -22.12
C GLN A 169 -11.14 27.10 -20.95
N ILE A 170 -11.44 27.69 -19.78
CA ILE A 170 -11.92 26.96 -18.59
C ILE A 170 -13.29 26.33 -18.88
N GLY A 171 -14.24 27.12 -19.41
CA GLY A 171 -15.59 26.66 -19.70
C GLY A 171 -15.65 25.52 -20.73
N LEU A 172 -14.76 25.54 -21.74
CA LEU A 172 -14.68 24.49 -22.76
C LEU A 172 -14.21 23.15 -22.18
N ASN A 173 -13.24 23.16 -21.25
CA ASN A 173 -12.56 21.94 -20.83
C ASN A 173 -13.04 21.37 -19.50
N MET A 174 -13.77 22.13 -18.66
CA MET A 174 -14.12 21.68 -17.30
C MET A 174 -14.91 20.37 -17.23
N HIS A 175 -15.64 20.01 -18.30
CA HIS A 175 -16.37 18.75 -18.43
C HIS A 175 -15.72 17.72 -19.36
N ALA A 176 -14.61 18.09 -20.01
CA ALA A 176 -13.90 17.21 -20.93
C ALA A 176 -12.94 16.30 -20.19
N SER A 177 -12.85 15.04 -20.60
CA SER A 177 -11.69 14.19 -20.30
C SER A 177 -10.54 14.60 -21.21
N LEU A 178 -9.39 14.90 -20.62
CA LEU A 178 -8.23 15.36 -21.38
C LEU A 178 -7.45 14.17 -21.96
N THR A 179 -6.83 14.40 -23.11
CA THR A 179 -5.99 13.43 -23.82
C THR A 179 -4.55 13.41 -23.33
N GLY A 180 -4.14 14.46 -22.62
CA GLY A 180 -2.77 14.70 -22.17
C GLY A 180 -1.90 15.46 -23.18
N ASP A 181 -2.40 15.70 -24.40
CA ASP A 181 -1.69 16.43 -25.46
C ASP A 181 -2.06 17.93 -25.49
N GLU A 182 -2.85 18.40 -24.54
CA GLU A 182 -3.29 19.79 -24.48
C GLU A 182 -2.12 20.74 -24.23
N ALA A 183 -2.02 21.78 -25.07
CA ALA A 183 -0.96 22.77 -24.96
C ALA A 183 -0.95 23.43 -23.57
N GLY A 184 0.22 23.41 -22.93
CA GLY A 184 0.44 23.99 -21.61
C GLY A 184 -0.08 23.18 -20.43
N LEU A 185 -0.61 21.97 -20.64
CA LEU A 185 -0.99 21.08 -19.55
C LEU A 185 0.28 20.57 -18.85
N TYR A 186 0.49 20.93 -17.59
CA TYR A 186 1.69 20.60 -16.83
C TYR A 186 1.52 19.34 -15.96
N TRP A 187 0.36 19.21 -15.30
CA TRP A 187 -0.01 18.07 -14.48
C TRP A 187 -1.45 17.65 -14.78
N TYR A 188 -1.65 16.36 -15.00
CA TYR A 188 -2.96 15.73 -15.12
C TYR A 188 -2.83 14.23 -14.88
N THR A 189 -3.85 13.58 -14.35
CA THR A 189 -3.92 12.11 -14.33
C THR A 189 -5.35 11.69 -14.60
N ASN A 190 -5.51 10.77 -15.55
CA ASN A 190 -6.74 10.06 -15.81
C ASN A 190 -6.52 8.61 -15.42
N HIS A 191 -7.02 8.22 -14.25
CA HIS A 191 -6.76 6.91 -13.70
C HIS A 191 -7.40 5.83 -14.60
N LYS A 192 -8.52 6.07 -15.29
CA LYS A 192 -9.13 5.04 -16.16
C LYS A 192 -8.24 4.64 -17.34
N SER A 193 -7.68 5.62 -18.04
CA SER A 193 -6.83 5.40 -19.21
C SER A 193 -5.36 5.11 -18.85
N GLY A 194 -4.94 5.49 -17.63
CA GLY A 194 -3.54 5.46 -17.21
C GLY A 194 -2.70 6.60 -17.79
N ILE A 195 -3.35 7.58 -18.43
CA ILE A 195 -2.67 8.78 -18.94
C ILE A 195 -2.31 9.68 -17.76
N THR A 196 -1.04 10.05 -17.67
CA THR A 196 -0.54 11.04 -16.73
C THR A 196 0.32 12.04 -17.47
N VAL A 197 0.04 13.33 -17.28
CA VAL A 197 0.94 14.41 -17.69
C VAL A 197 1.74 14.83 -16.47
N HIS A 198 3.07 14.85 -16.59
CA HIS A 198 3.97 15.30 -15.54
C HIS A 198 5.09 16.13 -16.17
N ARG A 199 5.24 17.38 -15.71
CA ARG A 199 6.17 18.37 -16.27
C ARG A 199 5.92 18.64 -17.75
N GLY A 200 4.66 18.70 -18.17
CA GLY A 200 4.28 18.90 -19.56
C GLY A 200 4.45 17.68 -20.47
N LEU A 201 4.94 16.56 -19.95
CA LEU A 201 5.16 15.33 -20.72
C LEU A 201 4.05 14.34 -20.45
N LYS A 202 3.32 13.98 -21.51
CA LYS A 202 2.35 12.88 -21.50
C LYS A 202 3.06 11.53 -21.33
N ARG A 203 2.53 10.73 -20.42
CA ARG A 203 2.96 9.36 -20.12
C ARG A 203 1.73 8.46 -20.10
N THR A 204 1.90 7.22 -20.52
CA THR A 204 0.91 6.16 -20.27
C THR A 204 1.53 5.20 -19.28
N LEU A 205 1.00 5.20 -18.06
CA LEU A 205 1.54 4.38 -16.98
C LEU A 205 1.07 2.94 -17.13
N ASP A 206 2.03 2.02 -17.14
CA ASP A 206 1.75 0.58 -17.18
C ASP A 206 1.77 -0.02 -15.77
N VAL A 207 2.62 0.50 -14.88
CA VAL A 207 2.86 -0.07 -13.55
C VAL A 207 2.76 1.00 -12.46
N SER A 208 2.04 0.67 -11.38
CA SER A 208 2.09 1.38 -10.11
C SER A 208 2.62 0.47 -9.02
N LEU A 209 3.74 0.85 -8.41
CA LEU A 209 4.25 0.19 -7.21
C LEU A 209 3.67 0.87 -5.97
N VAL A 210 3.09 0.10 -5.05
CA VAL A 210 2.52 0.60 -3.78
C VAL A 210 3.38 0.13 -2.62
N LEU A 211 4.05 1.07 -1.95
CA LEU A 211 5.02 0.85 -0.87
C LEU A 211 4.53 1.48 0.44
N PRO A 212 3.85 0.73 1.32
CA PRO A 212 3.56 1.22 2.67
C PRO A 212 4.86 1.32 3.49
N SER A 213 5.05 2.41 4.22
CA SER A 213 6.25 2.68 5.02
C SER A 213 5.87 3.23 6.40
N TYR A 214 6.56 2.78 7.45
CA TYR A 214 6.46 3.35 8.80
C TYR A 214 7.78 3.13 9.54
N ASN A 215 8.50 4.22 9.80
CA ASN A 215 9.82 4.20 10.44
C ASN A 215 10.77 3.21 9.77
N ARG A 216 10.99 3.40 8.46
CA ARG A 216 11.80 2.52 7.61
C ARG A 216 13.03 3.18 7.02
N TYR A 217 13.38 4.39 7.42
CA TYR A 217 14.61 5.01 6.95
C TYR A 217 15.84 4.33 7.56
N PRO A 218 16.90 4.00 6.78
CA PRO A 218 17.05 4.14 5.33
C PRO A 218 16.71 2.88 4.51
N TYR A 219 16.09 1.83 5.08
CA TYR A 219 15.66 0.64 4.32
C TYR A 219 14.82 1.01 3.08
N ASN A 220 13.85 1.92 3.26
CA ASN A 220 13.01 2.44 2.17
C ASN A 220 13.80 3.17 1.09
N LEU A 221 14.83 3.91 1.46
CA LEU A 221 15.71 4.55 0.50
C LEU A 221 16.52 3.53 -0.31
N LEU A 222 17.05 2.47 0.34
CA LEU A 222 17.76 1.39 -0.37
C LEU A 222 16.82 0.62 -1.33
N THR A 223 15.57 0.38 -0.93
CA THR A 223 14.53 -0.19 -1.79
C THR A 223 14.27 0.70 -3.00
N LEU A 224 14.10 2.01 -2.79
CA LEU A 224 13.91 2.97 -3.88
C LEU A 224 15.12 3.00 -4.83
N TYR A 225 16.35 2.91 -4.31
CA TYR A 225 17.55 2.78 -5.17
C TYR A 225 17.54 1.51 -6.02
N SER A 226 17.03 0.38 -5.51
CA SER A 226 16.90 -0.83 -6.32
C SER A 226 15.84 -0.69 -7.43
N LEU A 227 14.75 0.05 -7.15
CA LEU A 227 13.72 0.39 -8.14
C LEU A 227 14.18 1.42 -9.19
N GLN A 228 15.21 2.21 -8.90
CA GLN A 228 15.83 3.07 -9.91
C GLN A 228 16.65 2.27 -10.94
N ASN A 229 17.08 1.07 -10.56
CA ASN A 229 17.98 0.23 -11.33
C ASN A 229 17.22 -0.87 -12.08
N GLN A 230 16.26 -0.49 -12.91
CA GLN A 230 15.39 -1.43 -13.63
C GLN A 230 15.66 -1.43 -15.14
N SER A 231 15.54 -2.60 -15.79
CA SER A 231 15.62 -2.76 -17.26
C SER A 231 14.39 -2.21 -17.97
N TYR A 232 13.25 -2.17 -17.28
CA TYR A 232 11.99 -1.65 -17.81
C TYR A 232 12.00 -0.13 -17.97
N ASP A 233 11.21 0.38 -18.92
CA ASP A 233 11.06 1.82 -19.16
C ASP A 233 10.38 2.53 -17.98
N LEU A 234 11.21 3.17 -17.14
CA LEU A 234 10.77 3.88 -15.94
C LEU A 234 9.89 5.10 -16.21
N THR A 235 9.79 5.58 -17.47
CA THR A 235 8.84 6.64 -17.82
C THR A 235 7.38 6.17 -17.75
N LYS A 236 7.15 4.84 -17.81
CA LYS A 236 5.84 4.18 -17.69
C LYS A 236 5.54 3.65 -16.29
N VAL A 237 6.40 3.99 -15.32
CA VAL A 237 6.31 3.52 -13.94
C VAL A 237 6.02 4.67 -13.01
N GLU A 238 5.12 4.43 -12.05
CA GLU A 238 5.01 5.25 -10.86
C GLU A 238 5.27 4.43 -9.59
N VAL A 239 5.87 5.07 -8.60
CA VAL A 239 6.12 4.51 -7.27
C VAL A 239 5.41 5.37 -6.25
N ILE A 240 4.50 4.75 -5.50
CA ILE A 240 3.64 5.39 -4.52
C ILE A 240 4.06 4.93 -3.13
N MET A 241 4.80 5.77 -2.43
CA MET A 241 5.20 5.50 -1.06
C MET A 241 4.19 6.11 -0.10
N VAL A 242 3.61 5.29 0.77
CA VAL A 242 2.62 5.70 1.76
C VAL A 242 3.26 5.68 3.14
N ASP A 243 3.69 6.85 3.61
CA ASP A 243 4.23 7.08 4.94
C ASP A 243 3.13 7.18 5.99
N ASN A 244 3.08 6.16 6.84
CA ASN A 244 2.05 5.97 7.84
C ASN A 244 2.47 6.53 9.21
N GLU A 245 2.73 7.84 9.27
CA GLU A 245 3.16 8.60 10.48
C GLU A 245 4.61 8.33 10.93
N SER A 246 5.57 8.27 10.00
CA SER A 246 6.97 8.10 10.40
C SER A 246 7.51 9.30 11.20
N SER A 247 8.31 8.99 12.22
CA SER A 247 9.05 9.94 13.05
C SER A 247 10.55 9.95 12.77
N ASP A 248 11.02 9.04 11.90
CA ASP A 248 12.40 9.02 11.40
C ASP A 248 12.58 9.95 10.17
N LEU A 249 13.67 9.76 9.42
CA LEU A 249 13.97 10.58 8.23
C LEU A 249 13.19 10.18 6.97
N THR A 250 12.21 9.27 7.05
CA THR A 250 11.37 8.89 5.90
C THR A 250 10.74 10.10 5.19
N PRO A 251 10.18 11.12 5.88
CA PRO A 251 9.62 12.31 5.24
C PRO A 251 10.64 13.15 4.46
N SER A 252 11.94 13.01 4.72
CA SER A 252 12.96 13.74 3.98
C SER A 252 13.10 13.27 2.53
N ILE A 253 12.71 12.02 2.22
CA ILE A 253 12.95 11.39 0.91
C ILE A 253 12.32 12.21 -0.23
N VAL A 254 11.06 12.66 -0.06
CA VAL A 254 10.33 13.42 -1.07
C VAL A 254 10.96 14.79 -1.39
N HIS A 255 11.79 15.33 -0.48
CA HIS A 255 12.43 16.63 -0.64
C HIS A 255 13.90 16.56 -1.06
N THR A 256 14.56 15.44 -0.77
CA THR A 256 16.01 15.31 -0.92
C THR A 256 16.43 14.41 -2.08
N HIS A 257 15.49 13.66 -2.67
CA HIS A 257 15.78 12.69 -3.73
C HIS A 257 14.87 12.91 -4.94
N ASN A 258 15.44 12.70 -6.12
CA ASN A 258 14.70 12.64 -7.38
C ASN A 258 14.85 11.24 -7.97
N PHE A 259 13.78 10.73 -8.54
CA PHE A 259 13.72 9.39 -9.13
C PHE A 259 13.41 9.48 -10.64
N PRO A 260 13.91 8.53 -11.45
CA PRO A 260 13.63 8.46 -12.90
C PRO A 260 12.18 8.05 -13.21
N PHE A 261 11.50 7.39 -12.27
CA PHE A 261 10.07 7.10 -12.31
C PHE A 261 9.24 8.24 -11.68
N LEU A 262 7.93 8.26 -11.92
CA LEU A 262 7.04 9.19 -11.23
C LEU A 262 6.92 8.79 -9.74
N PHE A 263 7.42 9.62 -8.85
CA PHE A 263 7.34 9.37 -7.41
C PHE A 263 6.16 10.12 -6.79
N LYS A 264 5.28 9.39 -6.10
CA LYS A 264 4.18 9.96 -5.30
C LYS A 264 4.41 9.64 -3.83
N TYR A 265 4.44 10.65 -2.98
CA TYR A 265 4.60 10.49 -1.54
C TYR A 265 3.29 10.82 -0.82
N ILE A 266 2.65 9.83 -0.21
CA ILE A 266 1.46 10.03 0.61
C ILE A 266 1.88 10.01 2.08
N LYS A 267 1.64 11.09 2.81
CA LYS A 267 1.91 11.19 4.24
C LYS A 267 0.61 11.17 5.03
N CYS A 268 0.52 10.28 6.01
CA CYS A 268 -0.53 10.26 7.02
C CYS A 268 -0.03 10.96 8.29
N GLU A 269 -0.83 11.87 8.85
CA GLU A 269 -0.54 12.55 10.12
C GLU A 269 -0.93 11.73 11.35
N LYS A 270 -1.52 10.55 11.14
CA LYS A 270 -1.85 9.56 12.16
C LYS A 270 -1.65 8.17 11.59
N ASN A 271 -1.21 7.24 12.41
CA ASN A 271 -1.11 5.84 12.02
C ASN A 271 -2.49 5.27 11.70
N VAL A 272 -2.71 4.91 10.44
CA VAL A 272 -3.95 4.34 9.92
C VAL A 272 -3.91 2.82 9.75
N GLY A 273 -2.77 2.20 10.07
CA GLY A 273 -2.52 0.79 9.82
C GLY A 273 -2.14 0.46 8.37
N ARG A 274 -1.56 -0.74 8.19
CA ARG A 274 -1.06 -1.22 6.89
C ARG A 274 -2.15 -1.35 5.81
N PRO A 275 -3.34 -1.94 6.08
CA PRO A 275 -4.32 -2.14 5.02
C PRO A 275 -4.87 -0.82 4.47
N ARG A 276 -5.15 0.17 5.36
CA ARG A 276 -5.58 1.50 4.92
C ARG A 276 -4.48 2.21 4.12
N SER A 277 -3.21 2.08 4.53
CA SER A 277 -2.07 2.63 3.77
C SER A 277 -2.00 2.04 2.36
N ARG A 278 -2.17 0.70 2.22
CA ARG A 278 -2.25 0.03 0.91
C ARG A 278 -3.43 0.55 0.08
N ASN A 279 -4.61 0.69 0.70
CA ASN A 279 -5.81 1.22 0.04
C ASN A 279 -5.62 2.66 -0.48
N MET A 280 -4.91 3.52 0.28
CA MET A 280 -4.56 4.87 -0.17
C MET A 280 -3.64 4.83 -1.39
N GLY A 281 -2.63 3.95 -1.37
CA GLY A 281 -1.75 3.73 -2.51
C GLY A 281 -2.49 3.25 -3.77
N ILE A 282 -3.41 2.29 -3.64
CA ILE A 282 -4.23 1.80 -4.76
C ILE A 282 -5.09 2.93 -5.34
N LYS A 283 -5.71 3.74 -4.49
CA LYS A 283 -6.56 4.87 -4.95
C LYS A 283 -5.77 5.94 -5.68
N ALA A 284 -4.49 6.13 -5.35
CA ALA A 284 -3.60 7.07 -6.02
C ALA A 284 -2.96 6.52 -7.31
N ALA A 285 -3.14 5.22 -7.59
CA ALA A 285 -2.53 4.51 -8.71
C ALA A 285 -3.28 4.71 -10.04
N ALA A 286 -2.51 4.96 -11.10
CA ALA A 286 -2.95 5.14 -12.48
C ALA A 286 -2.49 4.00 -13.42
N GLY A 287 -1.46 3.25 -13.03
CA GLY A 287 -0.93 2.10 -13.78
C GLY A 287 -1.94 0.96 -13.97
N LYS A 288 -1.78 0.21 -15.06
CA LYS A 288 -2.64 -0.94 -15.39
C LYS A 288 -2.37 -2.14 -14.47
N ILE A 289 -1.12 -2.31 -14.05
CA ILE A 289 -0.65 -3.35 -13.14
C ILE A 289 -0.31 -2.69 -11.80
N ILE A 290 -0.85 -3.23 -10.71
CA ILE A 290 -0.43 -2.88 -9.36
C ILE A 290 0.58 -3.92 -8.91
N ILE A 291 1.74 -3.46 -8.44
CA ILE A 291 2.71 -4.28 -7.73
C ILE A 291 2.73 -3.80 -6.29
N PHE A 292 2.44 -4.68 -5.34
CA PHE A 292 2.70 -4.40 -3.94
C PHE A 292 4.11 -4.88 -3.59
N LEU A 293 4.86 -4.01 -2.93
CA LEU A 293 6.23 -4.25 -2.50
C LEU A 293 6.40 -3.62 -1.11
N ASP A 294 7.00 -4.36 -0.18
CA ASP A 294 7.32 -3.80 1.14
C ASP A 294 8.48 -2.80 1.01
N ALA A 295 8.44 -1.72 1.80
CA ALA A 295 9.44 -0.66 1.74
C ALA A 295 10.85 -1.14 2.17
N GLU A 296 10.97 -2.32 2.76
CA GLU A 296 12.21 -2.95 3.18
C GLU A 296 12.64 -4.13 2.28
N VAL A 297 12.22 -4.18 1.01
CA VAL A 297 12.61 -5.24 0.06
C VAL A 297 13.44 -4.70 -1.09
N LEU A 298 14.65 -5.24 -1.29
CA LEU A 298 15.47 -4.97 -2.48
C LEU A 298 15.07 -5.91 -3.62
N VAL A 299 15.11 -5.40 -4.84
CA VAL A 299 14.74 -6.14 -6.05
C VAL A 299 15.89 -6.16 -7.08
N GLU A 300 15.93 -7.21 -7.91
CA GLU A 300 16.84 -7.28 -9.06
C GLU A 300 16.39 -6.37 -10.21
N SER A 301 17.25 -6.17 -11.19
CA SER A 301 17.04 -5.18 -12.27
C SER A 301 15.92 -5.53 -13.25
N ASP A 302 15.52 -6.78 -13.36
CA ASP A 302 14.44 -7.21 -14.25
C ASP A 302 13.07 -7.34 -13.53
N PHE A 303 13.00 -6.98 -12.25
CA PHE A 303 11.83 -7.16 -11.39
C PHE A 303 10.52 -6.60 -11.99
N ILE A 304 10.52 -5.35 -12.45
CA ILE A 304 9.33 -4.75 -13.06
C ILE A 304 8.99 -5.44 -14.40
N GLU A 305 10.00 -5.78 -15.19
CA GLU A 305 9.83 -6.43 -16.49
C GLU A 305 9.16 -7.80 -16.35
N GLN A 306 9.61 -8.63 -15.41
CA GLN A 306 9.02 -9.95 -15.12
C GLN A 306 7.54 -9.85 -14.73
N HIS A 307 7.19 -8.88 -13.88
CA HIS A 307 5.80 -8.62 -13.53
C HIS A 307 4.97 -8.19 -14.75
N VAL A 308 5.49 -7.28 -15.58
CA VAL A 308 4.79 -6.81 -16.79
C VAL A 308 4.55 -7.97 -17.76
N LEU A 309 5.58 -8.76 -18.06
CA LEU A 309 5.50 -9.93 -18.95
C LEU A 309 4.43 -10.92 -18.48
N THR A 310 4.38 -11.18 -17.17
CA THR A 310 3.43 -12.12 -16.57
C THR A 310 1.97 -11.75 -16.85
N HIS A 311 1.66 -10.47 -16.96
CA HIS A 311 0.29 -9.97 -17.16
C HIS A 311 -0.09 -9.78 -18.63
N GLN A 312 0.82 -9.97 -19.60
CA GLN A 312 0.53 -9.74 -21.02
C GLN A 312 -0.60 -10.64 -21.55
N ASP A 313 -0.63 -11.91 -21.14
CA ASP A 313 -1.52 -12.92 -21.74
C ASP A 313 -2.76 -13.27 -20.93
N GLN A 314 -2.91 -12.75 -19.71
CA GLN A 314 -4.01 -13.10 -18.81
C GLN A 314 -4.46 -11.90 -17.98
N GLU A 315 -5.75 -11.54 -18.08
CA GLU A 315 -6.27 -10.39 -17.36
C GLU A 315 -6.55 -10.64 -15.88
N ARG A 316 -6.81 -11.91 -15.51
CA ARG A 316 -7.25 -12.30 -14.16
C ARG A 316 -6.14 -13.04 -13.39
N ARG A 317 -4.89 -12.73 -13.69
CA ARG A 317 -3.73 -13.36 -13.05
C ARG A 317 -3.30 -12.60 -11.79
N VAL A 318 -2.93 -13.36 -10.77
CA VAL A 318 -2.20 -12.92 -9.60
C VAL A 318 -0.81 -13.55 -9.69
N ALA A 319 0.22 -12.71 -9.82
CA ALA A 319 1.61 -13.17 -9.91
C ALA A 319 2.30 -13.02 -8.56
N ILE A 320 2.69 -14.16 -7.98
CA ILE A 320 3.26 -14.30 -6.64
C ILE A 320 4.78 -14.36 -6.75
N GLY A 321 5.46 -13.37 -6.17
CA GLY A 321 6.91 -13.37 -6.03
C GLY A 321 7.40 -13.50 -4.58
N THR A 322 6.49 -13.69 -3.63
CA THR A 322 6.83 -13.75 -2.19
C THR A 322 7.35 -15.08 -1.72
N ILE A 323 7.26 -16.14 -2.52
CA ILE A 323 7.76 -17.47 -2.14
C ILE A 323 9.29 -17.48 -2.13
N HIS A 324 9.94 -16.77 -3.06
CA HIS A 324 11.40 -16.72 -3.23
C HIS A 324 12.04 -15.48 -2.58
N LEU A 325 11.64 -15.23 -1.33
CA LEU A 325 12.09 -14.08 -0.55
C LEU A 325 13.29 -14.44 0.34
N ARG A 326 14.48 -14.01 -0.07
CA ARG A 326 15.72 -14.16 0.70
C ARG A 326 15.85 -13.08 1.77
N GLY A 327 16.61 -13.34 2.81
CA GLY A 327 17.02 -12.34 3.81
C GLY A 327 18.35 -11.69 3.45
N VAL A 328 18.51 -10.41 3.82
CA VAL A 328 19.79 -9.70 3.74
C VAL A 328 19.93 -8.70 4.89
N TYR A 329 21.11 -8.62 5.51
CA TYR A 329 21.40 -7.55 6.44
C TYR A 329 21.91 -6.34 5.66
N SER A 330 21.05 -5.34 5.44
CA SER A 330 21.42 -4.12 4.72
C SER A 330 21.91 -3.00 5.64
N LEU A 331 21.66 -3.10 6.94
CA LEU A 331 22.08 -2.17 7.98
C LEU A 331 22.62 -2.94 9.20
N ILE A 332 23.46 -2.29 10.01
CA ILE A 332 23.65 -2.65 11.43
C ILE A 332 22.60 -1.86 12.22
N HIS A 333 21.78 -2.54 13.01
CA HIS A 333 20.67 -1.92 13.73
C HIS A 333 20.77 -2.15 15.25
N PRO A 334 20.66 -1.10 16.09
CA PRO A 334 20.75 -1.22 17.56
C PRO A 334 19.72 -2.18 18.18
N GLY A 335 18.55 -2.28 17.56
CA GLY A 335 17.48 -3.18 17.97
C GLY A 335 17.64 -4.65 17.57
N PHE A 336 18.74 -5.04 16.91
CA PHE A 336 18.97 -6.46 16.60
C PHE A 336 19.23 -7.28 17.85
N ASN A 337 18.64 -8.48 17.92
CA ASN A 337 18.92 -9.42 19.00
C ASN A 337 20.27 -10.15 18.78
N ALA A 338 20.72 -10.88 19.81
CA ALA A 338 22.01 -11.58 19.78
C ALA A 338 22.14 -12.58 18.61
N GLU A 339 21.07 -13.28 18.25
CA GLU A 339 21.07 -14.21 17.13
C GLU A 339 21.18 -13.50 15.78
N GLN A 340 20.49 -12.37 15.60
CA GLN A 340 20.61 -11.54 14.40
C GLN A 340 22.03 -11.00 14.25
N ILE A 341 22.64 -10.49 15.33
CA ILE A 341 24.02 -10.00 15.31
C ILE A 341 25.01 -11.13 14.98
N LYS A 342 24.85 -12.29 15.61
CA LYS A 342 25.70 -13.47 15.35
C LYS A 342 25.59 -13.93 13.90
N HIS A 343 24.37 -14.02 13.37
CA HIS A 343 24.13 -14.45 12.00
C HIS A 343 24.71 -13.45 10.99
N MET A 344 24.45 -12.15 11.20
CA MET A 344 25.01 -11.07 10.39
C MET A 344 26.54 -11.14 10.36
N ASN A 345 27.21 -11.22 11.51
CA ASN A 345 28.67 -11.29 11.59
C ASN A 345 29.24 -12.53 10.86
N GLY A 346 28.56 -13.68 10.96
CA GLY A 346 28.93 -14.89 10.24
C GLY A 346 28.87 -14.75 8.72
N LEU A 347 27.92 -13.96 8.19
CA LEU A 347 27.80 -13.66 6.76
C LEU A 347 28.84 -12.62 6.32
N MET A 348 28.99 -11.53 7.08
CA MET A 348 29.88 -10.42 6.73
C MET A 348 31.36 -10.84 6.71
N ASN A 349 31.77 -11.75 7.60
CA ASN A 349 33.14 -12.30 7.61
C ASN A 349 33.49 -13.08 6.33
N LYS A 350 32.50 -13.53 5.54
CA LYS A 350 32.73 -14.26 4.29
C LYS A 350 32.90 -13.36 3.07
N ASP A 351 32.61 -12.06 3.18
CA ASP A 351 32.25 -11.22 2.05
C ASP A 351 33.30 -10.18 1.64
N GLN A 352 34.54 -10.26 2.15
CA GLN A 352 35.72 -9.47 1.74
C GLN A 352 35.60 -7.93 1.68
N ARG A 353 34.42 -7.34 1.92
CA ARG A 353 34.18 -5.89 1.99
C ARG A 353 34.70 -5.32 3.31
N ASN A 354 34.86 -3.99 3.35
CA ASN A 354 35.35 -3.24 4.52
C ASN A 354 34.27 -3.11 5.62
N TRP A 355 33.79 -4.25 6.11
CA TRP A 355 32.78 -4.33 7.17
C TRP A 355 33.33 -3.99 8.55
N TYR A 356 34.62 -4.24 8.74
CA TYR A 356 35.30 -4.05 10.01
C TYR A 356 35.22 -2.59 10.47
N GLU A 357 35.50 -1.62 9.59
CA GLU A 357 35.37 -0.19 9.92
C GLU A 357 33.92 0.20 10.29
N LYS A 358 32.92 -0.33 9.56
CA LYS A 358 31.50 -0.06 9.86
C LYS A 358 31.09 -0.66 11.21
N TRP A 359 31.61 -1.84 11.53
CA TRP A 359 31.39 -2.51 12.79
C TRP A 359 32.07 -1.76 13.95
N GLU A 360 33.33 -1.35 13.80
CA GLU A 360 34.03 -0.52 14.79
C GLU A 360 33.29 0.79 15.06
N ALA A 361 32.83 1.46 14.00
CA ALA A 361 32.02 2.68 14.12
C ALA A 361 30.72 2.44 14.89
N TYR A 362 30.03 1.32 14.62
CA TYR A 362 28.83 0.93 15.37
C TYR A 362 29.12 0.63 16.84
N THR A 363 30.16 -0.17 17.12
CA THR A 363 30.53 -0.52 18.51
C THR A 363 30.94 0.71 19.32
N SER A 364 31.54 1.72 18.67
CA SER A 364 31.95 2.97 19.31
C SER A 364 30.78 3.92 19.59
N ASN A 365 29.73 3.91 18.75
CA ASN A 365 28.52 4.71 18.92
C ASN A 365 27.30 3.99 18.29
N PRO A 366 26.57 3.17 19.07
CA PRO A 366 25.49 2.34 18.55
C PRO A 366 24.34 3.15 17.95
N LYS A 367 24.33 3.23 16.61
CA LYS A 367 23.28 3.85 15.80
C LYS A 367 23.03 3.00 14.56
N ILE A 368 22.01 3.33 13.78
CA ILE A 368 21.79 2.67 12.50
C ILE A 368 22.97 2.99 11.57
N VAL A 369 23.66 1.95 11.08
CA VAL A 369 24.81 2.07 10.16
C VAL A 369 24.50 1.33 8.85
N PRO A 370 24.37 2.04 7.72
CA PRO A 370 24.13 1.39 6.44
C PRO A 370 25.29 0.51 5.99
N LEU A 371 24.99 -0.75 5.68
CA LEU A 371 25.93 -1.69 5.11
C LEU A 371 26.08 -1.48 3.59
N PHE A 372 25.04 -0.95 2.93
CA PHE A 372 25.04 -0.63 1.51
C PHE A 372 24.87 0.87 1.29
N ASN A 373 25.51 1.39 0.23
CA ASN A 373 25.19 2.69 -0.35
C ASN A 373 24.47 2.53 -1.71
N ALA A 374 24.12 3.63 -2.36
CA ALA A 374 23.43 3.61 -3.66
C ALA A 374 24.21 2.83 -4.74
N ASP A 375 25.54 2.95 -4.80
CA ASP A 375 26.37 2.23 -5.76
C ASP A 375 26.40 0.72 -5.47
N ASP A 376 26.42 0.31 -4.21
CA ASP A 376 26.35 -1.10 -3.85
C ASP A 376 25.00 -1.71 -4.24
N ILE A 377 23.90 -0.95 -4.10
CA ILE A 377 22.56 -1.36 -4.54
C ILE A 377 22.49 -1.45 -6.07
N LYS A 378 23.00 -0.44 -6.79
CA LYS A 378 23.06 -0.41 -8.25
C LYS A 378 23.86 -1.60 -8.82
N ASN A 379 24.96 -1.96 -8.18
CA ASN A 379 25.78 -3.13 -8.53
C ASN A 379 25.27 -4.45 -7.93
N GLN A 380 24.08 -4.45 -7.32
CA GLN A 380 23.40 -5.61 -6.74
C GLN A 380 24.27 -6.45 -5.79
N LYS A 381 25.12 -5.79 -4.99
CA LYS A 381 26.04 -6.48 -4.05
C LYS A 381 25.31 -7.20 -2.91
N PHE A 382 24.00 -6.99 -2.74
CA PHE A 382 23.19 -7.69 -1.74
C PHE A 382 23.04 -9.19 -2.06
N ARG A 383 23.19 -9.59 -3.33
CA ARG A 383 23.05 -10.97 -3.77
C ARG A 383 24.03 -11.91 -3.07
N SER A 384 25.31 -11.52 -2.99
CA SER A 384 26.40 -12.34 -2.42
C SER A 384 26.29 -12.59 -0.92
N VAL A 385 25.58 -11.73 -0.19
CA VAL A 385 25.41 -11.82 1.28
C VAL A 385 23.99 -12.12 1.72
N SER A 386 23.13 -12.45 0.76
CA SER A 386 21.77 -12.88 1.05
C SER A 386 21.72 -14.33 1.50
N PHE A 387 20.69 -14.70 2.25
CA PHE A 387 20.47 -16.06 2.75
C PHE A 387 19.02 -16.50 2.56
N THR A 388 18.81 -17.80 2.38
CA THR A 388 17.46 -18.38 2.26
C THR A 388 16.72 -18.30 3.59
N LYS A 389 15.44 -17.93 3.57
CA LYS A 389 14.60 -17.90 4.78
C LYS A 389 13.96 -19.26 5.04
N LEU A 390 13.73 -19.59 6.32
CA LEU A 390 13.11 -20.87 6.71
C LEU A 390 11.72 -21.08 6.08
N HIS A 391 10.93 -20.02 5.90
CA HIS A 391 9.61 -20.14 5.29
C HIS A 391 9.66 -20.42 3.78
N GLU A 392 10.67 -19.88 3.08
CA GLU A 392 10.92 -20.17 1.66
C GLU A 392 11.21 -21.67 1.49
N GLU A 393 12.11 -22.24 2.29
CA GLU A 393 12.40 -23.68 2.27
C GLU A 393 11.15 -24.52 2.55
N TYR A 394 10.33 -24.09 3.52
CA TYR A 394 9.06 -24.74 3.84
C TYR A 394 8.09 -24.72 2.64
N PHE A 395 7.88 -23.58 1.99
CA PHE A 395 6.97 -23.48 0.85
C PHE A 395 7.46 -24.25 -0.38
N GLN A 396 8.76 -24.20 -0.66
CA GLN A 396 9.36 -24.99 -1.73
C GLN A 396 9.13 -26.48 -1.52
N LYS A 397 9.39 -26.97 -0.29
CA LYS A 397 9.25 -28.39 0.06
C LYS A 397 7.80 -28.86 0.11
N GLU A 398 6.92 -28.13 0.79
CA GLU A 398 5.56 -28.58 1.10
C GLU A 398 4.55 -28.26 -0.01
N VAL A 399 4.84 -27.28 -0.88
CA VAL A 399 3.89 -26.84 -1.90
C VAL A 399 4.47 -26.95 -3.30
N LEU A 400 5.53 -26.20 -3.63
CA LEU A 400 6.00 -26.13 -5.01
C LEU A 400 6.50 -27.48 -5.53
N ARG A 401 7.18 -28.27 -4.70
CA ARG A 401 7.60 -29.64 -5.06
C ARG A 401 6.44 -30.56 -5.46
N HIS A 402 5.25 -30.34 -4.90
CA HIS A 402 4.07 -31.19 -5.13
C HIS A 402 3.15 -30.66 -6.21
N TYR A 403 3.04 -29.34 -6.36
CA TYR A 403 1.99 -28.69 -7.17
C TYR A 403 2.53 -27.76 -8.26
N GLY A 404 3.85 -27.50 -8.29
CA GLY A 404 4.52 -26.62 -9.25
C GLY A 404 4.07 -25.15 -9.17
N ASP A 405 4.55 -24.34 -10.11
CA ASP A 405 4.32 -22.88 -10.10
C ASP A 405 2.88 -22.46 -10.39
N HIS A 406 2.09 -23.35 -11.01
CA HIS A 406 0.68 -23.14 -11.29
C HIS A 406 -0.23 -23.63 -10.14
N PHE A 407 0.36 -24.19 -9.08
CA PHE A 407 -0.36 -24.75 -7.94
C PHE A 407 -1.41 -25.80 -8.36
N SER A 408 -1.15 -26.57 -9.41
CA SER A 408 -2.09 -27.53 -9.98
C SER A 408 -2.43 -28.62 -8.96
N GLY A 409 -3.69 -28.66 -8.52
CA GLY A 409 -4.16 -29.61 -7.50
C GLY A 409 -3.99 -29.14 -6.04
N PHE A 410 -3.49 -27.92 -5.83
CA PHE A 410 -3.47 -27.27 -4.52
C PHE A 410 -4.74 -26.43 -4.34
N ALA A 411 -5.47 -26.66 -3.25
CA ALA A 411 -6.75 -26.02 -2.99
C ALA A 411 -6.64 -24.56 -2.53
N PHE A 412 -5.44 -24.11 -2.12
CA PHE A 412 -5.25 -22.85 -1.40
C PHE A 412 -4.21 -21.91 -2.02
N PRO A 413 -4.12 -21.73 -3.36
CA PRO A 413 -3.09 -20.86 -3.93
C PRO A 413 -3.20 -19.40 -3.44
N TRP A 414 -4.39 -19.00 -3.00
CA TRP A 414 -4.65 -17.69 -2.40
C TRP A 414 -3.93 -17.41 -1.08
N ILE A 415 -3.44 -18.44 -0.37
CA ILE A 415 -2.68 -18.24 0.88
C ILE A 415 -1.38 -17.47 0.64
N PHE A 416 -0.85 -17.49 -0.58
CA PHE A 416 0.38 -16.82 -0.96
C PHE A 416 0.17 -15.35 -1.40
N PHE A 417 -1.03 -14.79 -1.20
CA PHE A 417 -1.26 -13.37 -1.42
C PHE A 417 -0.63 -12.55 -0.30
N PHE A 418 0.70 -12.43 -0.34
CA PHE A 418 1.48 -11.59 0.57
C PHE A 418 1.97 -10.35 -0.19
N THR A 419 1.70 -9.16 0.34
CA THR A 419 1.95 -7.91 -0.40
C THR A 419 3.41 -7.50 -0.50
N GLY A 420 4.34 -8.30 0.04
CA GLY A 420 5.77 -7.99 -0.01
C GLY A 420 6.37 -8.14 -1.40
N ASN A 421 5.70 -8.86 -2.30
CA ASN A 421 6.07 -9.02 -3.71
C ASN A 421 4.94 -9.73 -4.48
N ILE A 422 3.92 -8.97 -4.88
CA ILE A 422 2.78 -9.54 -5.62
C ILE A 422 2.21 -8.53 -6.60
N SER A 423 1.73 -9.01 -7.74
CA SER A 423 1.12 -8.15 -8.75
C SER A 423 -0.14 -8.71 -9.37
N LEU A 424 -1.00 -7.79 -9.81
CA LEU A 424 -2.23 -8.07 -10.51
C LEU A 424 -2.69 -6.83 -11.28
N ARG A 425 -3.60 -7.03 -12.23
CA ARG A 425 -4.22 -5.91 -12.93
C ARG A 425 -5.11 -5.10 -12.00
N ARG A 426 -5.03 -3.78 -12.09
CA ARG A 426 -5.87 -2.86 -11.33
C ARG A 426 -7.36 -3.05 -11.61
N SER A 427 -7.73 -3.42 -12.84
CA SER A 427 -9.11 -3.75 -13.19
C SER A 427 -9.68 -4.90 -12.36
N LEU A 428 -8.86 -5.91 -12.04
CA LEU A 428 -9.25 -7.03 -11.19
C LEU A 428 -9.42 -6.58 -9.72
N LEU A 429 -8.52 -5.74 -9.21
CA LEU A 429 -8.66 -5.12 -7.87
C LEU A 429 -9.93 -4.28 -7.76
N ASN A 430 -10.24 -3.48 -8.77
CA ASN A 430 -11.44 -2.64 -8.80
C ASN A 430 -12.73 -3.48 -8.74
N GLN A 431 -12.73 -4.67 -9.36
CA GLN A 431 -13.85 -5.61 -9.27
C GLN A 431 -13.93 -6.29 -7.90
N ALA A 432 -12.78 -6.63 -7.30
CA ALA A 432 -12.74 -7.32 -6.01
C ALA A 432 -13.10 -6.42 -4.83
N GLY A 433 -12.81 -5.11 -4.94
CA GLY A 433 -12.76 -4.18 -3.81
C GLY A 433 -11.37 -4.17 -3.16
N TYR A 434 -11.12 -3.24 -2.23
CA TYR A 434 -9.79 -3.04 -1.61
C TYR A 434 -9.59 -3.87 -0.33
N PHE A 435 -8.45 -3.72 0.35
CA PHE A 435 -8.11 -4.51 1.54
C PHE A 435 -9.07 -4.23 2.70
N GLU A 436 -9.36 -5.27 3.47
CA GLU A 436 -10.06 -5.15 4.76
C GLU A 436 -9.19 -4.35 5.75
N GLU A 437 -9.77 -3.30 6.35
CA GLU A 437 -9.05 -2.40 7.24
C GLU A 437 -9.03 -2.90 8.70
N TRP A 438 -8.66 -4.17 8.88
CA TRP A 438 -8.50 -4.74 10.21
C TRP A 438 -7.23 -4.21 10.88
N ASN A 439 -7.39 -3.76 12.13
CA ASN A 439 -6.25 -3.39 12.96
C ASN A 439 -5.39 -4.61 13.31
N GLY A 440 -4.08 -4.39 13.48
CA GLY A 440 -3.10 -5.43 13.79
C GLY A 440 -2.47 -6.05 12.53
N TYR A 441 -1.58 -7.00 12.73
CA TYR A 441 -0.82 -7.67 11.69
C TYR A 441 -1.51 -8.92 11.11
N GLY A 442 -1.47 -9.06 9.78
CA GLY A 442 -1.68 -10.31 9.05
C GLY A 442 -3.13 -10.63 8.69
N TRP A 443 -3.28 -11.53 7.72
CA TRP A 443 -4.52 -12.07 7.15
C TRP A 443 -5.38 -11.11 6.32
N ASP A 444 -5.15 -9.79 6.37
CA ASP A 444 -5.83 -8.83 5.51
C ASP A 444 -5.41 -8.98 4.02
N ASP A 445 -4.15 -9.34 3.79
CA ASP A 445 -3.59 -9.62 2.48
C ASP A 445 -4.07 -10.97 1.92
N VAL A 446 -4.03 -12.01 2.75
CA VAL A 446 -4.59 -13.33 2.43
C VAL A 446 -6.09 -13.25 2.12
N GLU A 447 -6.85 -12.42 2.84
CA GLU A 447 -8.28 -12.20 2.59
C GLU A 447 -8.55 -11.66 1.18
N MET A 448 -7.72 -10.70 0.72
CA MET A 448 -7.77 -10.21 -0.65
C MET A 448 -7.51 -11.33 -1.65
N GLY A 449 -6.48 -12.15 -1.39
CA GLY A 449 -6.19 -13.34 -2.17
C GLY A 449 -7.39 -14.28 -2.26
N TYR A 450 -8.06 -14.55 -1.14
CA TYR A 450 -9.24 -15.42 -1.11
C TYR A 450 -10.39 -14.85 -1.95
N ARG A 451 -10.70 -13.55 -1.82
CA ARG A 451 -11.73 -12.91 -2.67
C ARG A 451 -11.41 -13.05 -4.16
N LEU A 452 -10.17 -12.77 -4.56
CA LEU A 452 -9.72 -12.91 -5.94
C LEU A 452 -9.84 -14.35 -6.43
N PHE A 453 -9.51 -15.33 -5.59
CA PHE A 453 -9.68 -16.75 -5.90
C PHE A 453 -11.15 -17.12 -6.10
N LYS A 454 -12.05 -16.68 -5.23
CA LYS A 454 -13.50 -16.93 -5.39
C LYS A 454 -14.07 -16.27 -6.64
N MET A 455 -13.46 -15.19 -7.11
CA MET A 455 -13.81 -14.57 -8.39
C MET A 455 -13.28 -15.33 -9.60
N GLY A 456 -12.42 -16.34 -9.43
CA GLY A 456 -11.82 -17.13 -10.50
C GLY A 456 -10.51 -16.54 -11.05
N ALA A 457 -9.74 -15.84 -10.21
CA ALA A 457 -8.37 -15.44 -10.55
C ALA A 457 -7.44 -16.67 -10.59
N SER A 458 -6.50 -16.68 -11.55
CA SER A 458 -5.43 -17.67 -11.62
C SER A 458 -4.21 -17.18 -10.83
N PHE A 459 -3.57 -18.08 -10.09
CA PHE A 459 -2.38 -17.76 -9.30
C PHE A 459 -1.15 -18.41 -9.94
N LEU A 460 -0.08 -17.65 -10.06
CA LEU A 460 1.17 -18.10 -10.66
C LEU A 460 2.34 -17.72 -9.75
N ASN A 461 3.16 -18.68 -9.37
CA ASN A 461 4.44 -18.44 -8.73
C ASN A 461 5.48 -17.98 -9.77
N LEU A 462 6.25 -16.94 -9.43
CA LEU A 462 7.33 -16.43 -10.27
C LEU A 462 8.65 -17.03 -9.79
N SER A 463 8.96 -18.24 -10.26
CA SER A 463 10.05 -19.08 -9.75
C SER A 463 11.44 -18.47 -9.90
N GLU A 464 11.67 -17.73 -10.98
CA GLU A 464 12.95 -17.09 -11.27
C GLU A 464 13.10 -15.73 -10.58
N MET A 465 12.07 -15.24 -9.88
CA MET A 465 12.06 -13.89 -9.33
C MET A 465 12.41 -13.89 -7.85
N ILE A 466 13.69 -13.63 -7.56
CA ILE A 466 14.22 -13.54 -6.20
C ILE A 466 14.13 -12.10 -5.70
N THR A 467 13.61 -11.91 -4.49
CA THR A 467 13.66 -10.62 -3.79
C THR A 467 14.34 -10.75 -2.44
N TYR A 468 14.78 -9.61 -1.89
CA TYR A 468 15.66 -9.59 -0.73
C TYR A 468 15.08 -8.72 0.37
N HIS A 469 14.47 -9.35 1.36
CA HIS A 469 13.99 -8.69 2.56
C HIS A 469 15.16 -8.21 3.41
N GLN A 470 15.22 -6.90 3.63
CA GLN A 470 16.19 -6.28 4.50
C GLN A 470 15.83 -6.58 5.96
N GLU A 471 16.68 -7.35 6.63
CA GLU A 471 16.45 -7.74 8.03
C GLU A 471 16.40 -6.52 8.94
N HIS A 472 15.35 -6.47 9.75
CA HIS A 472 15.11 -5.41 10.73
C HIS A 472 14.59 -6.04 12.04
N PRO A 473 14.58 -5.32 13.18
CA PRO A 473 13.97 -5.83 14.40
C PRO A 473 12.48 -6.14 14.20
N ILE A 474 12.01 -7.23 14.81
CA ILE A 474 10.63 -7.73 14.67
C ILE A 474 9.91 -7.63 16.01
N SER A 475 8.65 -7.18 16.00
CA SER A 475 7.81 -7.14 17.20
C SER A 475 7.42 -8.55 17.65
N THR A 476 7.35 -8.76 18.96
CA THR A 476 6.87 -10.03 19.55
C THR A 476 5.35 -10.20 19.49
N SER A 477 4.58 -9.14 19.20
CA SER A 477 3.10 -9.16 19.16
C SER A 477 2.50 -9.74 17.87
N ILE A 478 3.31 -9.91 16.83
CA ILE A 478 2.86 -10.24 15.46
C ILE A 478 2.01 -11.51 15.41
N VAL A 479 2.38 -12.54 16.15
CA VAL A 479 1.67 -13.83 16.17
C VAL A 479 0.28 -13.69 16.80
N GLU A 480 0.19 -12.94 17.89
CA GLU A 480 -1.08 -12.73 18.61
C GLU A 480 -2.06 -11.92 17.76
N GLU A 481 -1.57 -10.88 17.10
CA GLU A 481 -2.36 -10.07 16.17
C GLU A 481 -2.84 -10.89 14.96
N ALA A 482 -1.97 -11.75 14.41
CA ALA A 482 -2.32 -12.64 13.30
C ALA A 482 -3.43 -13.64 13.71
N HIS A 483 -3.39 -14.20 14.91
CA HIS A 483 -4.48 -15.07 15.40
C HIS A 483 -5.81 -14.32 15.53
N LEU A 484 -5.78 -13.07 16.00
CA LEU A 484 -6.98 -12.24 16.08
C LEU A 484 -7.57 -11.98 14.70
N ASN A 485 -6.73 -11.64 13.72
CA ASN A 485 -7.20 -11.37 12.35
C ASN A 485 -7.63 -12.64 11.62
N PHE A 486 -6.99 -13.79 11.84
CA PHE A 486 -7.48 -15.08 11.35
C PHE A 486 -8.89 -15.37 11.86
N ASN A 487 -9.17 -15.11 13.15
CA ASN A 487 -10.52 -15.32 13.69
C ASN A 487 -11.56 -14.39 13.05
N LYS A 488 -11.20 -13.15 12.72
CA LYS A 488 -12.08 -12.25 11.93
C LYS A 488 -12.32 -12.80 10.53
N PHE A 489 -11.25 -13.26 9.85
CA PHE A 489 -11.33 -13.83 8.51
C PHE A 489 -12.27 -15.05 8.47
N GLN A 490 -12.10 -15.98 9.40
CA GLN A 490 -12.96 -17.17 9.50
C GLN A 490 -14.42 -16.86 9.87
N LYS A 491 -14.66 -15.82 10.68
CA LYS A 491 -16.03 -15.36 10.97
C LYS A 491 -16.72 -14.78 9.74
N LYS A 492 -15.95 -14.11 8.88
CA LYS A 492 -16.42 -13.55 7.61
C LYS A 492 -16.68 -14.65 6.57
N TYR A 493 -15.78 -15.64 6.49
CA TYR A 493 -15.87 -16.75 5.54
C TYR A 493 -15.85 -18.10 6.28
N ARG A 494 -17.05 -18.70 6.41
CA ARG A 494 -17.25 -19.93 7.19
C ARG A 494 -17.06 -21.20 6.36
N GLU A 495 -16.56 -21.07 5.13
CA GLU A 495 -16.26 -22.18 4.24
C GLU A 495 -15.08 -23.02 4.76
N MET A 496 -15.14 -24.33 4.50
CA MET A 496 -14.15 -25.29 5.01
C MET A 496 -12.72 -24.95 4.57
N ASP A 497 -12.55 -24.44 3.35
CA ASP A 497 -11.26 -24.05 2.79
C ASP A 497 -10.58 -22.88 3.54
N VAL A 498 -11.35 -22.07 4.27
CA VAL A 498 -10.81 -21.06 5.21
C VAL A 498 -10.63 -21.65 6.61
N GLN A 499 -11.67 -22.33 7.13
CA GLN A 499 -11.65 -22.83 8.51
C GLN A 499 -10.54 -23.83 8.79
N ILE A 500 -10.17 -24.63 7.79
CA ILE A 500 -9.17 -25.68 7.90
C ILE A 500 -7.80 -25.16 8.34
N PHE A 501 -7.48 -23.88 8.09
CA PHE A 501 -6.22 -23.26 8.52
C PHE A 501 -6.04 -23.19 10.03
N ALA A 502 -7.12 -23.33 10.82
CA ALA A 502 -6.99 -23.48 12.27
C ALA A 502 -6.09 -24.69 12.61
N LEU A 503 -6.11 -25.77 11.81
CA LEU A 503 -5.22 -26.91 11.98
C LEU A 503 -3.76 -26.59 11.69
N ASN A 504 -3.44 -25.58 10.88
CA ASN A 504 -2.07 -25.18 10.61
C ASN A 504 -1.50 -24.27 11.71
N LEU A 505 -2.35 -23.47 12.36
CA LEU A 505 -1.94 -22.49 13.36
C LEU A 505 -1.80 -23.04 14.79
N ILE A 506 -2.44 -24.16 15.09
CA ILE A 506 -2.33 -24.80 16.41
C ILE A 506 -0.94 -25.44 16.63
N PRO A 507 -0.48 -25.55 17.89
CA PRO A 507 0.75 -26.27 18.20
C PRO A 507 0.71 -27.72 17.67
N HIS A 508 1.81 -28.17 17.06
CA HIS A 508 1.88 -29.49 16.39
C HIS A 508 0.77 -29.72 15.35
N GLY A 509 0.35 -28.63 14.69
CA GLY A 509 -0.64 -28.63 13.64
C GLY A 509 -0.20 -29.32 12.35
N LYS A 510 -1.04 -29.19 11.32
CA LYS A 510 -0.86 -29.81 10.01
C LYS A 510 -0.13 -28.88 9.05
N THR A 511 0.72 -29.43 8.19
CA THR A 511 1.39 -28.68 7.11
C THR A 511 0.41 -28.31 5.99
N LEU A 512 0.79 -27.39 5.10
CA LEU A 512 -0.04 -27.02 3.94
C LEU A 512 -0.32 -28.21 3.03
N TYR A 513 0.64 -29.13 2.87
CA TYR A 513 0.44 -30.37 2.14
C TYR A 513 -0.65 -31.22 2.78
N GLN A 514 -0.57 -31.45 4.10
CA GLN A 514 -1.57 -32.22 4.85
C GLN A 514 -2.95 -31.56 4.81
N LEU A 515 -3.03 -30.23 4.96
CA LEU A 515 -4.28 -29.50 4.80
C LEU A 515 -4.91 -29.74 3.43
N ASN A 516 -4.11 -29.75 2.37
CA ASN A 516 -4.61 -30.03 1.02
C ASN A 516 -5.22 -31.44 0.92
N GLN A 517 -4.54 -32.44 1.50
CA GLN A 517 -5.05 -33.83 1.51
C GLN A 517 -6.35 -33.96 2.33
N ILE A 518 -6.41 -33.30 3.49
CA ILE A 518 -7.62 -33.23 4.32
C ILE A 518 -8.77 -32.58 3.53
N MET A 519 -8.50 -31.50 2.79
CA MET A 519 -9.50 -30.79 2.01
C MET A 519 -10.04 -31.62 0.85
N ILE A 520 -9.17 -32.33 0.13
CA ILE A 520 -9.57 -33.28 -0.92
C ILE A 520 -10.49 -34.35 -0.31
N GLN A 521 -10.07 -34.99 0.79
CA GLN A 521 -10.84 -36.04 1.44
C GLN A 521 -12.17 -35.53 2.03
N TYR A 522 -12.20 -34.33 2.61
CA TYR A 522 -13.43 -33.70 3.10
C TYR A 522 -14.41 -33.42 1.97
N THR A 523 -13.92 -32.90 0.84
CA THR A 523 -14.73 -32.61 -0.34
C THR A 523 -15.31 -33.88 -0.93
N THR A 524 -14.50 -34.93 -1.07
CA THR A 524 -14.95 -36.27 -1.49
C THR A 524 -16.00 -36.84 -0.56
N LEU A 525 -15.81 -36.73 0.77
CA LEU A 525 -16.80 -37.18 1.76
C LEU A 525 -18.13 -36.42 1.58
N CYS A 526 -18.08 -35.11 1.38
CA CYS A 526 -19.26 -34.29 1.17
C CYS A 526 -19.99 -34.61 -0.15
N GLN A 527 -19.24 -34.94 -1.21
CA GLN A 527 -19.80 -35.21 -2.53
C GLN A 527 -20.40 -36.62 -2.65
N GLU A 528 -19.69 -37.63 -2.19
CA GLU A 528 -20.12 -39.04 -2.30
C GLU A 528 -21.14 -39.42 -1.22
N TYR A 529 -21.04 -38.81 -0.03
CA TYR A 529 -21.86 -39.14 1.15
C TYR A 529 -22.66 -37.93 1.63
N LYS A 530 -23.44 -37.31 0.72
CA LYS A 530 -24.21 -36.08 0.97
C LYS A 530 -25.14 -36.18 2.17
N GLY A 531 -25.91 -37.28 2.26
CA GLY A 531 -26.90 -37.52 3.32
C GLY A 531 -26.33 -38.11 4.62
N ASP A 532 -25.13 -38.66 4.59
CA ASP A 532 -24.50 -39.33 5.74
C ASP A 532 -23.54 -38.42 6.50
N PHE A 533 -23.09 -38.89 7.66
CA PHE A 533 -22.02 -38.27 8.47
C PHE A 533 -22.24 -36.79 8.81
N LYS A 534 -23.50 -36.37 8.92
CA LYS A 534 -23.86 -34.96 9.15
C LYS A 534 -23.28 -34.45 10.46
N LEU A 535 -23.33 -35.25 11.51
CA LEU A 535 -22.84 -34.86 12.82
C LEU A 535 -21.31 -34.70 12.80
N PHE A 536 -20.57 -35.65 12.22
CA PHE A 536 -19.12 -35.55 12.03
C PHE A 536 -18.73 -34.29 11.24
N LYS A 537 -19.36 -34.06 10.07
CA LYS A 537 -19.07 -32.88 9.23
C LYS A 537 -19.30 -31.57 9.97
N GLN A 538 -20.41 -31.45 10.70
CA GLN A 538 -20.74 -30.25 11.49
C GLN A 538 -19.80 -30.08 12.69
N THR A 539 -19.50 -31.17 13.40
CA THR A 539 -18.57 -31.14 14.53
C THR A 539 -17.19 -30.70 14.05
N PHE A 540 -16.67 -31.24 12.95
CA PHE A 540 -15.31 -30.90 12.49
C PHE A 540 -15.15 -29.39 12.24
N VAL A 541 -16.09 -28.79 11.49
CA VAL A 541 -16.21 -27.34 11.26
C VAL A 541 -16.29 -26.57 12.59
N SER A 542 -17.13 -27.04 13.53
CA SER A 542 -17.27 -26.39 14.84
C SER A 542 -15.98 -26.45 15.68
N LEU A 543 -15.19 -27.53 15.57
CA LEU A 543 -13.93 -27.65 16.30
C LEU A 543 -12.87 -26.70 15.73
N LEU A 544 -12.83 -26.52 14.41
CA LEU A 544 -11.95 -25.54 13.76
C LEU A 544 -12.28 -24.10 14.19
N ASP A 545 -13.57 -23.75 14.22
CA ASP A 545 -14.05 -22.44 14.72
C ASP A 545 -13.66 -22.23 16.19
N ARG A 546 -13.82 -23.26 17.03
CA ARG A 546 -13.41 -23.23 18.43
C ARG A 546 -11.90 -23.06 18.59
N ALA A 547 -11.08 -23.77 17.80
CA ALA A 547 -9.64 -23.66 17.85
C ALA A 547 -9.17 -22.22 17.54
N SER A 548 -9.70 -21.64 16.46
CA SER A 548 -9.45 -20.25 16.07
C SER A 548 -9.85 -19.24 17.15
N TYR A 549 -11.03 -19.43 17.77
CA TYR A 549 -11.47 -18.59 18.87
C TYR A 549 -10.50 -18.66 20.07
N LEU A 550 -10.06 -19.86 20.45
CA LEU A 550 -9.11 -20.02 21.56
C LEU A 550 -7.76 -19.35 21.25
N LEU A 551 -7.22 -19.52 20.03
CA LEU A 551 -6.00 -18.85 19.59
C LEU A 551 -6.10 -17.32 19.69
N ALA A 552 -7.20 -16.74 19.19
CA ALA A 552 -7.43 -15.29 19.24
C ALA A 552 -7.57 -14.73 20.65
N ASN A 553 -7.99 -15.55 21.63
CA ASN A 553 -8.14 -15.17 23.03
C ASN A 553 -6.96 -15.62 23.90
N LYS A 554 -5.84 -16.03 23.28
CA LYS A 554 -4.62 -16.50 23.99
C LYS A 554 -4.89 -17.66 24.95
N MET A 555 -5.90 -18.47 24.65
CA MET A 555 -6.26 -19.65 25.42
C MET A 555 -5.59 -20.89 24.82
N LYS A 556 -5.26 -21.86 25.68
CA LYS A 556 -4.73 -23.15 25.22
C LYS A 556 -5.76 -23.87 24.36
N VAL A 557 -5.33 -24.35 23.21
CA VAL A 557 -6.15 -25.17 22.31
C VAL A 557 -6.00 -26.63 22.73
N THR A 558 -6.80 -27.07 23.69
CA THR A 558 -6.79 -28.45 24.17
C THR A 558 -8.21 -28.99 24.42
N LYS A 559 -8.40 -30.30 24.20
CA LYS A 559 -9.60 -31.10 24.48
C LYS A 559 -10.86 -30.48 23.88
N LEU A 560 -10.82 -30.13 22.60
CA LEU A 560 -11.93 -29.40 21.96
C LEU A 560 -13.22 -30.22 21.89
N LEU A 561 -13.12 -31.55 21.92
CA LEU A 561 -14.23 -32.49 22.00
C LEU A 561 -14.04 -33.46 23.20
N PRO A 562 -14.38 -33.04 24.43
CA PRO A 562 -14.19 -33.88 25.62
C PRO A 562 -15.19 -35.05 25.63
N GLN A 563 -14.83 -36.15 26.29
CA GLN A 563 -15.73 -37.32 26.44
C GLN A 563 -17.04 -37.01 27.19
N SER A 564 -17.06 -35.92 27.95
CA SER A 564 -18.26 -35.40 28.63
C SER A 564 -19.25 -34.73 27.69
N ASP A 565 -18.88 -34.44 26.43
CA ASP A 565 -19.81 -33.86 25.46
C ASP A 565 -20.96 -34.85 25.18
N PRO A 566 -22.24 -34.44 25.31
CA PRO A 566 -23.39 -35.31 25.10
C PRO A 566 -23.42 -35.98 23.71
N SER A 567 -22.80 -35.36 22.71
CA SER A 567 -22.73 -35.84 21.34
C SER A 567 -21.51 -36.72 21.09
N TYR A 568 -20.53 -36.80 22.00
CA TYR A 568 -19.25 -37.50 21.82
C TYR A 568 -19.43 -38.92 21.26
N LYS A 569 -20.24 -39.75 21.92
CA LYS A 569 -20.49 -41.14 21.50
C LYS A 569 -21.08 -41.24 20.09
N LYS A 570 -21.96 -40.31 19.71
CA LYS A 570 -22.60 -40.28 18.38
C LYS A 570 -21.58 -39.86 17.31
N ILE A 571 -20.78 -38.84 17.59
CA ILE A 571 -19.70 -38.37 16.71
C ILE A 571 -18.68 -39.49 16.46
N MET A 572 -18.22 -40.17 17.52
CA MET A 572 -17.27 -41.27 17.41
C MET A 572 -17.83 -42.46 16.62
N LYS A 573 -19.15 -42.71 16.69
CA LYS A 573 -19.81 -43.72 15.86
C LYS A 573 -19.74 -43.38 14.37
N GLU A 574 -19.95 -42.11 14.00
CA GLU A 574 -19.80 -41.67 12.61
C GLU A 574 -18.34 -41.70 12.16
N LYS A 575 -17.41 -41.20 12.99
CA LYS A 575 -15.96 -41.29 12.74
C LYS A 575 -15.52 -42.73 12.45
N ASN A 576 -15.94 -43.70 13.27
CA ASN A 576 -15.59 -45.11 13.08
C ASN A 576 -16.19 -45.70 11.80
N LYS A 577 -17.38 -45.26 11.39
CA LYS A 577 -17.95 -45.64 10.09
C LYS A 577 -17.14 -45.06 8.93
N ILE A 578 -16.71 -43.81 9.02
CA ILE A 578 -15.83 -43.17 8.02
C ILE A 578 -14.50 -43.92 7.93
N SER A 579 -13.91 -44.31 9.06
CA SER A 579 -12.66 -45.09 9.11
C SER A 579 -12.78 -46.43 8.36
N ARG A 580 -13.92 -47.12 8.48
CA ARG A 580 -14.18 -48.38 7.75
C ARG A 580 -14.28 -48.22 6.23
N LEU A 581 -14.44 -47.00 5.72
CA LEU A 581 -14.42 -46.74 4.27
C LEU A 581 -13.00 -46.77 3.69
N GLY A 582 -11.95 -46.74 4.52
CA GLY A 582 -10.57 -47.00 4.11
C GLY A 582 -9.91 -45.96 3.20
N LYS A 583 -10.50 -44.76 3.04
CA LYS A 583 -9.96 -43.71 2.14
C LYS A 583 -9.94 -42.29 2.72
N PHE A 584 -10.31 -42.12 3.98
CA PHE A 584 -10.43 -40.81 4.65
C PHE A 584 -9.41 -40.64 5.80
N HIS A 585 -8.23 -41.24 5.67
CA HIS A 585 -7.23 -41.29 6.74
C HIS A 585 -6.74 -39.91 7.19
N GLU A 586 -6.38 -39.03 6.24
CA GLU A 586 -5.89 -37.68 6.54
C GLU A 586 -6.98 -36.82 7.17
N LEU A 587 -8.22 -36.92 6.65
CA LEU A 587 -9.37 -36.24 7.23
C LEU A 587 -9.60 -36.65 8.70
N LEU A 588 -9.50 -37.94 8.99
CA LEU A 588 -9.67 -38.45 10.35
C LEU A 588 -8.51 -38.03 11.27
N ASP A 589 -7.28 -38.02 10.77
CA ASP A 589 -6.10 -37.53 11.49
C ASP A 589 -6.20 -36.03 11.81
N GLY A 590 -6.67 -35.21 10.86
CA GLY A 590 -6.99 -33.80 11.09
C GLY A 590 -8.05 -33.62 12.18
N PHE A 591 -9.11 -34.42 12.15
CA PHE A 591 -10.14 -34.41 13.19
C PHE A 591 -9.58 -34.83 14.58
N GLU A 592 -8.75 -35.86 14.61
CA GLU A 592 -8.12 -36.34 15.86
C GLU A 592 -7.19 -35.31 16.46
N THR A 593 -6.45 -34.56 15.64
CA THR A 593 -5.56 -33.49 16.10
C THR A 593 -6.31 -32.44 16.93
N LEU A 594 -7.53 -32.08 16.53
CA LEU A 594 -8.38 -31.16 17.30
C LEU A 594 -8.93 -31.77 18.59
N CYS A 595 -9.04 -33.10 18.66
CA CYS A 595 -9.60 -33.80 19.81
C CYS A 595 -8.56 -34.15 20.88
N CYS A 596 -7.31 -34.44 20.47
CA CYS A 596 -6.26 -35.00 21.32
C CYS A 596 -5.37 -33.97 22.02
N LEU A 597 -5.23 -32.75 21.44
CA LEU A 597 -4.39 -31.69 22.01
C LEU A 597 -4.80 -31.32 23.43
#